data_AF-A0A6I0ECW9-F1
#
_entry.id   AF-A0A6I0ECW9-F1
#
_cell.length_a   1.000
_cell.length_b   1.000
_cell.length_c   1.000
_cell.angle_alpha   90.00
_cell.angle_beta   90.00
_cell.angle_gamma   90.00
#
_symmetry.space_group_name_H-M   'P 1'
#
loop_
_entity.id
_entity.type
_entity.pdbx_description
1 polymer ?
#
loop_
_entity_poly.entity_id
_entity_poly.type
_entity_poly.pdbx_seq_one_letter_code
_entity_poly.pdbx_strand_id
1 'polypeptide(L)'
;MNHIGDRLANIQRNIELVGADPVTRHGFTQVPNFILTNKALSVGAKLAYAMLLKYAWQDDYCFPGQLKLAADMGAGERSVRTYLNELETAGFLEVKQQGLGKTNLYRLHLTVKGK
;
A
#
# COMPACT_ATOMS: atom_id res chain seq x y z
N MET A 1 13.70 -5.55 -38.53
CA MET A 1 13.90 -5.87 -37.10
C MET A 1 14.35 -4.58 -36.43
N ASN A 2 13.44 -3.82 -35.85
CA ASN A 2 13.77 -2.54 -35.23
C ASN A 2 14.12 -2.79 -33.75
N HIS A 3 15.36 -2.50 -33.39
CA HIS A 3 15.91 -2.62 -32.04
C HIS A 3 15.11 -1.75 -31.06
N ILE A 4 14.23 -2.39 -30.30
CA ILE A 4 13.62 -1.81 -29.08
C ILE A 4 14.71 -1.50 -28.04
N GLY A 5 15.84 -2.21 -28.10
CA GLY A 5 17.01 -2.03 -27.22
C GLY A 5 17.62 -0.62 -27.25
N ASP A 6 17.63 0.05 -28.41
CA ASP A 6 18.28 1.36 -28.54
C ASP A 6 17.43 2.51 -27.96
N ARG A 7 16.11 2.33 -27.85
CA ARG A 7 15.23 3.36 -27.25
C ARG A 7 15.26 3.35 -25.71
N LEU A 8 15.78 2.30 -25.09
CA LEU A 8 15.87 2.19 -23.63
C LEU A 8 17.20 2.72 -23.07
N ALA A 9 18.20 2.96 -23.92
CA ALA A 9 19.54 3.37 -23.49
C ALA A 9 19.71 4.88 -23.22
N ASN A 10 18.74 5.73 -23.59
CA ASN A 10 18.85 7.19 -23.46
C ASN A 10 17.60 7.85 -22.85
N ILE A 11 17.21 7.44 -21.65
CA ILE A 11 16.49 8.37 -20.77
C ILE A 11 17.57 9.22 -20.10
N GLN A 12 17.92 10.35 -20.74
CA GLN A 12 18.74 11.36 -20.10
C GLN A 12 17.99 11.82 -18.84
N ARG A 13 18.44 11.35 -17.67
CA ARG A 13 17.90 11.79 -16.37
C ARG A 13 18.32 13.26 -16.20
N ASN A 14 17.43 14.18 -16.54
CA ASN A 14 17.64 15.63 -16.52
C ASN A 14 17.12 16.31 -15.25
N ILE A 15 16.79 15.52 -14.22
CA ILE A 15 16.33 16.00 -12.92
C ILE A 15 17.25 15.42 -11.85
N GLU A 16 17.84 16.30 -11.06
CA GLU A 16 18.64 15.97 -9.88
C GLU A 16 17.80 16.21 -8.61
N LEU A 17 17.66 15.18 -7.77
CA LEU A 17 17.07 15.33 -6.45
C LEU A 17 18.15 15.73 -5.45
N VAL A 18 18.26 17.03 -5.18
CA VAL A 18 19.21 17.57 -4.19
C VAL A 18 18.55 17.55 -2.80
N GLY A 19 19.18 16.86 -1.83
CA GLY A 19 18.69 16.78 -0.44
C GLY A 19 17.69 15.66 -0.15
N ALA A 20 17.37 14.82 -1.14
CA ALA A 20 16.65 13.57 -0.88
C ALA A 20 17.59 12.59 -0.15
N ASP A 21 17.31 12.33 1.12
CA ASP A 21 18.02 11.28 1.86
C ASP A 21 17.69 9.90 1.23
N PRO A 22 18.55 8.88 1.41
CA PRO A 22 18.32 7.54 0.85
C PRO A 22 16.91 6.97 1.12
N VAL A 23 16.27 7.38 2.23
CA VAL A 23 14.93 6.95 2.61
C VAL A 23 13.85 7.58 1.73
N THR A 24 13.92 8.88 1.44
CA THR A 24 12.96 9.53 0.51
C THR A 24 13.13 9.10 -0.95
N ARG A 25 14.27 8.52 -1.32
CA ARG A 25 14.55 8.05 -2.69
C ARG A 25 13.63 6.91 -3.14
N HIS A 26 13.03 6.17 -2.20
CA HIS A 26 12.06 5.10 -2.49
C HIS A 26 10.61 5.59 -2.55
N GLY A 27 10.39 6.91 -2.53
CA GLY A 27 9.08 7.54 -2.62
C GLY A 27 8.36 7.67 -1.28
N PHE A 28 7.12 8.15 -1.34
CA PHE A 28 6.25 8.35 -0.19
C PHE A 28 4.85 7.82 -0.50
N THR A 29 4.10 7.48 0.54
CA THR A 29 2.71 7.07 0.42
C THR A 29 1.80 8.19 0.92
N GLN A 30 0.95 8.70 0.05
CA GLN A 30 -0.09 9.67 0.43
C GLN A 30 -1.30 8.94 1.02
N VAL A 31 -1.80 9.41 2.16
CA VAL A 31 -2.98 8.85 2.82
C VAL A 31 -4.10 9.89 2.82
N PRO A 32 -5.35 9.55 2.42
CA PRO A 32 -6.46 10.48 2.48
C PRO A 32 -6.73 10.98 3.91
N ASN A 33 -6.93 12.29 4.07
CA ASN A 33 -7.12 12.89 5.39
C ASN A 33 -8.31 12.30 6.15
N PHE A 34 -9.38 11.88 5.46
CA PHE A 34 -10.53 11.27 6.13
C PHE A 34 -10.17 9.94 6.82
N ILE A 35 -9.14 9.22 6.37
CA ILE A 35 -8.61 8.04 7.07
C ILE A 35 -7.84 8.49 8.31
N LEU A 36 -6.96 9.48 8.15
CA LEU A 36 -6.10 9.99 9.23
C LEU A 36 -6.91 10.59 10.38
N THR A 37 -7.99 11.31 10.07
CA THR A 37 -8.85 11.97 11.06
C THR A 37 -10.02 11.11 11.55
N ASN A 38 -10.23 9.92 10.99
CA ASN A 38 -11.29 9.03 11.46
C ASN A 38 -11.02 8.56 12.90
N LYS A 39 -11.93 8.89 13.82
CA LYS A 39 -11.82 8.52 15.25
C LYS A 39 -12.22 7.06 15.52
N ALA A 40 -12.93 6.42 14.60
CA ALA A 40 -13.30 5.01 14.69
C ALA A 40 -12.16 4.07 14.29
N LEU A 41 -11.08 4.60 13.70
CA LEU A 41 -9.89 3.83 13.35
C LEU A 41 -8.77 4.04 14.35
N SER A 42 -8.16 2.95 14.79
CA SER A 42 -6.94 2.91 15.55
C SER A 42 -5.77 3.45 14.74
N VAL A 43 -4.74 3.92 15.45
CA VAL A 43 -3.49 4.38 14.80
C VAL A 43 -2.86 3.25 13.97
N GLY A 44 -2.92 2.00 14.48
CA GLY A 44 -2.43 0.83 13.75
C GLY A 44 -3.21 0.55 12.47
N ALA A 45 -4.54 0.67 12.49
CA ALA A 45 -5.37 0.54 11.29
C ALA A 45 -5.06 1.61 10.24
N LYS A 46 -4.82 2.85 10.65
CA LYS A 46 -4.41 3.93 9.74
C LYS A 46 -3.07 3.64 9.07
N LEU A 47 -2.09 3.12 9.83
CA LEU A 47 -0.79 2.72 9.29
C LEU A 47 -0.90 1.50 8.37
N ALA A 48 -1.74 0.51 8.71
CA ALA A 48 -2.00 -0.64 7.84
C ALA A 48 -2.60 -0.19 6.51
N TYR A 49 -3.55 0.76 6.52
CA TYR A 49 -4.11 1.34 5.31
C TYR A 49 -3.04 2.04 4.46
N ALA A 50 -2.15 2.81 5.09
CA ALA A 50 -1.01 3.42 4.39
C ALA A 50 -0.11 2.36 3.74
N MET A 51 0.24 1.29 4.46
CA MET A 51 1.05 0.22 3.88
C MET A 51 0.36 -0.48 2.70
N LEU A 52 -0.95 -0.71 2.78
CA LEU A 52 -1.70 -1.24 1.65
C LEU A 52 -1.64 -0.32 0.42
N LEU A 53 -1.71 1.01 0.61
CA LEU A 53 -1.51 1.99 -0.47
C LEU A 53 -0.09 1.96 -1.04
N LYS A 54 0.93 1.81 -0.19
CA LYS A 54 2.32 1.63 -0.63
C LYS A 54 2.42 0.47 -1.61
N TYR A 55 1.94 -0.73 -1.23
CA TYR A 55 2.00 -1.91 -2.11
C TYR A 55 1.15 -1.73 -3.37
N ALA A 56 -0.01 -1.08 -3.25
CA ALA A 56 -0.87 -0.80 -4.40
C ALA A 56 -0.18 0.10 -5.44
N TRP A 57 0.68 1.05 -5.03
CA TRP A 57 1.35 1.97 -5.97
C TRP A 57 2.74 1.54 -6.40
N GLN A 58 3.50 0.84 -5.55
CA GLN A 58 4.93 0.61 -5.77
C GLN A 58 5.30 -0.83 -6.12
N ASP A 59 4.47 -1.81 -5.73
CA ASP A 59 4.82 -3.23 -5.80
C ASP A 59 3.96 -3.97 -6.85
N ASP A 60 3.78 -3.37 -8.04
CA ASP A 60 2.93 -3.87 -9.14
C ASP A 60 1.51 -4.26 -8.70
N TYR A 61 0.94 -3.52 -7.73
CA TYR A 61 -0.36 -3.82 -7.12
C TYR A 61 -0.41 -5.19 -6.40
N CYS A 62 0.74 -5.77 -6.07
CA CYS A 62 0.86 -7.08 -5.43
C CYS A 62 0.96 -6.95 -3.91
N PHE A 63 -0.01 -7.52 -3.20
CA PHE A 63 0.01 -7.55 -1.74
C PHE A 63 0.82 -8.77 -1.24
N PRO A 64 1.83 -8.59 -0.38
CA PRO A 64 2.74 -9.67 -0.01
C PRO A 64 2.23 -10.60 1.11
N GLY A 65 0.97 -10.46 1.53
CA GLY A 65 0.38 -11.24 2.63
C GLY A 65 0.59 -10.63 4.01
N GLN A 66 -0.13 -11.14 5.01
CA GLN A 66 -0.19 -10.55 6.36
C GLN A 66 1.14 -10.65 7.13
N LEU A 67 1.90 -11.74 6.97
CA LEU A 67 3.20 -11.92 7.61
C LEU A 67 4.23 -10.89 7.14
N LYS A 68 4.31 -10.64 5.83
CA LYS A 68 5.22 -9.64 5.27
C LYS A 68 4.79 -8.23 5.65
N LEU A 69 3.48 -7.95 5.62
CA LEU A 69 2.93 -6.69 6.11
C LEU A 69 3.30 -6.45 7.58
N ALA A 70 3.20 -7.47 8.43
CA ALA A 70 3.58 -7.39 9.85
C ALA A 70 5.07 -7.09 10.03
N ALA A 71 5.94 -7.78 9.28
CA ALA A 71 7.37 -7.51 9.30
C ALA A 71 7.70 -6.08 8.86
N ASP A 72 7.11 -5.61 7.75
CA ASP A 72 7.37 -4.27 7.22
C ASP A 72 6.79 -3.15 8.11
N MET A 73 5.70 -3.44 8.84
CA MET A 73 5.14 -2.53 9.86
C MET A 73 5.88 -2.57 11.20
N GLY A 74 6.75 -3.55 11.44
CA GLY A 74 7.32 -3.79 12.76
C GLY A 74 6.27 -4.17 13.82
N ALA A 75 5.19 -4.83 13.41
CA ALA A 75 4.06 -5.21 14.27
C ALA A 75 3.89 -6.73 14.37
N GLY A 76 3.20 -7.21 15.39
CA GLY A 76 2.82 -8.62 15.47
C GLY A 76 1.73 -8.98 14.46
N GLU A 77 1.77 -10.20 13.91
CA GLU A 77 0.77 -10.69 12.94
C GLU A 77 -0.67 -10.57 13.46
N ARG A 78 -0.89 -10.89 14.75
CA ARG A 78 -2.20 -10.75 15.39
C ARG A 78 -2.69 -9.29 15.36
N SER A 79 -1.80 -8.32 15.57
CA SER A 79 -2.13 -6.90 15.53
C SER A 79 -2.50 -6.49 14.11
N VAL A 80 -1.71 -6.91 13.11
CA VAL A 80 -2.03 -6.66 11.69
C VAL A 80 -3.40 -7.22 11.32
N ARG A 81 -3.72 -8.46 11.73
CA ARG A 81 -5.05 -9.02 11.48
C ARG A 81 -6.16 -8.19 12.11
N THR A 82 -5.97 -7.71 13.35
CA THR A 82 -6.92 -6.79 14.00
C THR A 82 -7.08 -5.49 13.19
N TYR A 83 -5.99 -4.89 12.74
CA TYR A 83 -6.02 -3.65 11.95
C TYR A 83 -6.74 -3.82 10.61
N LEU A 84 -6.51 -4.94 9.91
CA LEU A 84 -7.20 -5.25 8.66
C LEU A 84 -8.70 -5.48 8.88
N ASN A 85 -9.07 -6.22 9.93
CA ASN A 85 -10.48 -6.43 10.29
C ASN A 85 -11.18 -5.11 10.67
N GLU A 86 -10.47 -4.20 11.33
CA GLU A 86 -10.99 -2.89 11.70
C GLU A 86 -11.29 -2.04 10.46
N LEU A 87 -10.37 -2.02 9.48
CA LEU A 87 -10.58 -1.35 8.20
C LEU A 87 -11.73 -1.96 7.41
N GLU A 88 -11.88 -3.29 7.42
CA GLU A 88 -12.97 -4.00 6.75
C GLU A 88 -14.32 -3.70 7.40
N THR A 89 -14.38 -3.74 8.74
CA THR A 89 -15.57 -3.39 9.52
C THR A 89 -16.01 -1.93 9.28
N ALA A 90 -15.03 -1.02 9.16
CA ALA A 90 -15.29 0.38 8.85
C ALA A 90 -15.59 0.64 7.37
N GLY A 91 -15.50 -0.37 6.50
CA GLY A 91 -15.82 -0.29 5.07
C GLY A 91 -14.72 0.33 4.20
N PHE A 92 -13.51 0.48 4.73
CA PHE A 92 -12.35 1.03 3.98
C PHE A 92 -11.52 -0.04 3.26
N LEU A 93 -11.74 -1.31 3.62
CA LEU A 93 -11.11 -2.46 3.01
C LEU A 93 -12.16 -3.54 2.70
N GLU A 94 -11.98 -4.25 1.59
CA GLU A 94 -12.65 -5.53 1.32
C GLU A 94 -11.58 -6.58 1.04
N VAL A 95 -11.65 -7.74 1.71
CA VAL A 95 -10.74 -8.86 1.45
C VAL A 95 -11.49 -10.00 0.77
N LYS A 96 -11.16 -10.28 -0.50
CA LYS A 96 -11.76 -11.39 -1.26
C LYS A 96 -10.77 -12.55 -1.38
N GLN A 97 -11.13 -13.70 -0.81
CA GLN A 97 -10.40 -14.95 -1.03
C GLN A 97 -10.53 -15.40 -2.48
N GLN A 98 -9.41 -15.79 -3.09
CA GLN A 98 -9.36 -16.18 -4.52
C GLN A 98 -9.18 -17.70 -4.75
N GLY A 99 -9.23 -18.50 -3.68
CA GLY A 99 -9.05 -19.96 -3.72
C GLY A 99 -7.70 -20.43 -3.19
N LEU A 100 -7.52 -21.75 -3.09
CA LEU A 100 -6.34 -22.36 -2.50
C LEU A 100 -5.07 -21.98 -3.28
N GLY A 101 -4.03 -21.54 -2.57
CA GLY A 101 -2.73 -21.16 -3.16
C GLY A 101 -2.70 -19.81 -3.89
N LYS A 102 -3.82 -19.07 -3.93
CA LYS A 102 -3.86 -17.71 -4.48
C LYS A 102 -3.87 -16.68 -3.36
N THR A 103 -3.11 -15.61 -3.55
CA THR A 103 -3.13 -14.45 -2.65
C THR A 103 -4.53 -13.85 -2.62
N ASN A 104 -4.97 -13.38 -1.46
CA ASN A 104 -6.24 -12.66 -1.35
C ASN A 104 -6.20 -11.35 -2.16
N LEU A 105 -7.34 -10.97 -2.72
CA LEU A 105 -7.51 -9.66 -3.34
C LEU A 105 -7.97 -8.66 -2.27
N TYR A 106 -7.21 -7.58 -2.10
CA TYR A 106 -7.52 -6.48 -1.19
C TYR A 106 -8.02 -5.28 -1.99
N ARG A 107 -9.24 -4.81 -1.73
CA ARG A 107 -9.78 -3.59 -2.35
C ARG A 107 -9.84 -2.46 -1.33
N LEU A 108 -9.13 -1.37 -1.62
CA LEU A 108 -9.17 -0.16 -0.80
C LEU A 108 -10.25 0.79 -1.31
N HIS A 109 -11.10 1.27 -0.42
CA HIS A 109 -12.13 2.24 -0.75
C HIS A 109 -11.64 3.67 -0.46
N LEU A 110 -11.22 4.36 -1.52
CA LEU A 110 -10.75 5.75 -1.47
C LEU A 110 -11.90 6.77 -1.32
N THR A 111 -13.14 6.34 -1.51
CA THR A 111 -14.34 7.17 -1.41
C THR A 111 -15.30 6.58 -0.41
N VAL A 112 -15.78 7.39 0.54
CA VAL A 112 -16.89 6.99 1.41
C VAL A 112 -18.16 6.99 0.57
N LYS A 113 -18.75 5.81 0.34
CA LYS A 113 -20.13 5.76 -0.17
C LYS A 113 -21.03 6.19 0.97
N GLY A 114 -21.78 7.28 0.77
CA GLY A 114 -22.82 7.69 1.71
C GLY A 114 -23.75 6.51 1.95
N LYS A 115 -24.09 6.27 3.22
CA LYS A 115 -25.17 5.34 3.58
C LYS A 115 -26.49 5.89 3.09
#